data_AF-A0A9X1T521-F1
#
_entry.id   AF-A0A9X1T521-F1
#
_cell.length_a   1.000
_cell.length_b   1.000
_cell.length_c   1.000
_cell.angle_alpha   90.00
_cell.angle_beta   90.00
_cell.angle_gamma   90.00
#
_symmetry.space_group_name_H-M   'P 1'
#
loop_
_entity.id
_entity.type
_entity.pdbx_description
1 polymer ?
#
loop_
_entity_poly.entity_id
_entity_poly.type
_entity_poly.pdbx_seq_one_letter_code
_entity_poly.pdbx_strand_id
1 'polypeptide(L)' 'MSGSHHVLRHPERPESKVSVPVHGSRDLPTGTLRSILDKSGLTTKEFVDLL' A
#
# COMPACT_ATOMS: atom_id res chain seq x y z
N MET A 1 -2.17 22.07 1.60
CA MET A 1 -2.05 20.79 0.88
C MET A 1 -1.19 19.85 1.73
N SER A 2 -1.75 19.29 2.79
CA SER A 2 -0.99 18.36 3.65
C SER A 2 -1.19 16.95 3.10
N GLY A 3 -0.09 16.31 2.69
CA GLY A 3 -0.10 15.10 1.88
C GLY A 3 -0.85 13.94 2.54
N SER A 4 -2.04 13.63 2.03
CA SER A 4 -2.87 12.50 2.43
C SER A 4 -2.41 11.17 1.82
N HIS A 5 -1.17 11.11 1.33
CA HIS A 5 -0.58 9.93 0.71
C HIS A 5 0.87 9.76 1.14
N HIS A 6 1.24 8.53 1.48
CA HIS A 6 2.62 8.08 1.62
C HIS A 6 3.06 7.36 0.37
N VAL A 7 4.23 7.72 -0.17
CA VAL A 7 4.84 6.99 -1.29
C VAL A 7 6.00 6.18 -0.73
N LEU A 8 5.82 4.87 -0.70
CA LEU A 8 6.79 3.90 -0.20
C LEU A 8 7.59 3.31 -1.36
N ARG A 9 8.83 2.87 -1.08
CA ARG A 9 9.74 2.25 -2.04
C ARG A 9 10.36 1.02 -1.42
N HIS A 10 10.44 -0.04 -2.21
CA HIS A 10 11.13 -1.25 -1.77
C HIS A 10 12.66 -1.06 -1.93
N PRO A 11 13.48 -1.42 -0.92
CA PRO A 11 14.93 -1.21 -0.97
C PRO A 11 15.59 -1.97 -2.13
N GLU A 12 15.13 -3.19 -2.43
CA GLU A 12 15.66 -4.02 -3.50
C GLU A 12 14.95 -3.82 -4.86
N ARG A 13 13.83 -3.08 -4.87
CA ARG A 13 13.02 -2.80 -6.08
C ARG A 13 12.65 -1.31 -6.12
N PRO A 14 13.65 -0.40 -6.21
CA PRO A 14 13.45 1.05 -6.02
C PRO A 14 12.54 1.69 -7.09
N GLU A 15 12.38 1.05 -8.24
CA GLU A 15 11.42 1.38 -9.30
C GLU A 15 9.97 1.08 -8.91
N SER A 16 9.73 0.10 -8.04
CA SER A 16 8.41 -0.19 -7.51
C SER A 16 8.07 0.81 -6.40
N LYS A 17 7.24 1.80 -6.75
CA LYS A 17 6.68 2.78 -5.81
C LYS A 17 5.24 2.43 -5.50
N VAL A 18 4.88 2.45 -4.23
CA VAL A 18 3.52 2.20 -3.76
C VAL A 18 2.98 3.47 -3.10
N SER A 19 1.88 4.01 -3.62
CA SER A 19 1.17 5.14 -2.99
C SER A 19 0.07 4.61 -2.09
N VAL A 20 0.13 4.95 -0.81
CA VAL A 20 -0.82 4.53 0.23
C VAL A 20 -1.55 5.77 0.75
N PRO A 21 -2.89 5.86 0.61
CA PRO A 21 -3.63 6.96 1.20
C PRO A 21 -3.66 6.82 2.72
N VAL A 22 -3.47 7.94 3.42
CA VAL A 22 -3.51 8.05 4.88
C VAL A 22 -4.68 8.95 5.26
N HIS A 23 -5.88 8.36 5.29
CA HIS A 23 -7.12 9.03 5.69
C HIS A 23 -7.54 8.60 7.11
N GLY A 24 -6.89 9.19 8.12
CA GLY A 24 -7.36 9.27 9.51
C GLY A 24 -8.19 8.10 10.04
N SER A 25 -7.64 6.89 10.03
CA SER A 25 -8.25 5.67 10.59
C SER A 25 -9.57 5.22 9.96
N ARG A 26 -9.79 5.52 8.67
CA ARG A 26 -10.89 4.92 7.88
C ARG A 26 -10.39 3.71 7.09
N ASP A 27 -11.31 2.80 6.80
CA ASP A 27 -11.03 1.64 5.95
C ASP A 27 -10.68 2.06 4.52
N LEU A 28 -9.81 1.26 3.89
CA LEU A 28 -9.48 1.39 2.48
C LEU A 28 -10.58 0.75 1.62
N PRO A 29 -10.98 1.39 0.51
CA PRO A 29 -11.80 0.71 -0.49
C PRO A 29 -11.11 -0.58 -0.98
N THR A 30 -11.88 -1.66 -1.19
CA THR A 30 -11.33 -2.97 -1.59
C THR A 30 -10.46 -2.90 -2.86
N GLY A 31 -10.86 -2.10 -3.85
CA GLY A 31 -10.07 -1.90 -5.07
C GLY A 31 -8.74 -1.19 -4.82
N THR A 32 -8.73 -0.23 -3.88
CA THR A 32 -7.52 0.48 -3.45
C THR A 32 -6.58 -0.47 -2.73
N LEU A 33 -7.08 -1.28 -1.78
CA LEU A 33 -6.28 -2.30 -1.10
C LEU A 33 -5.68 -3.30 -2.10
N ARG A 34 -6.48 -3.83 -3.04
CA ARG A 34 -5.97 -4.75 -4.07
C ARG A 34 -4.86 -4.13 -4.92
N SER A 35 -5.04 -2.90 -5.39
CA SER A 35 -4.01 -2.22 -6.19
C SER A 35 -2.71 -1.98 -5.41
N ILE A 36 -2.81 -1.73 -4.10
CA ILE A 36 -1.64 -1.63 -3.22
C ILE A 36 -0.93 -2.98 -3.12
N LEU A 37 -1.67 -4.06 -2.85
CA LEU A 37 -1.12 -5.42 -2.75
C LEU A 37 -0.43 -5.83 -4.05
N ASP A 38 -1.08 -5.64 -5.20
CA ASP A 38 -0.51 -5.96 -6.52
C ASP A 38 0.82 -5.23 -6.77
N LYS A 39 0.88 -3.92 -6.47
CA LYS A 39 2.12 -3.13 -6.63
C LYS A 39 3.21 -3.50 -5.64
N SER A 40 2.82 -3.90 -4.43
CA SER A 40 3.75 -4.40 -3.42
C SER A 40 4.25 -5.81 -3.71
N GLY A 41 3.61 -6.53 -4.63
CA GLY A 41 3.93 -7.93 -4.94
C GLY A 41 3.50 -8.91 -3.84
N LEU A 42 2.51 -8.55 -3.02
CA LEU A 42 2.00 -9.36 -1.92
C LEU A 42 0.67 -10.01 -2.30
N THR A 43 0.50 -11.26 -1.90
CA THR A 43 -0.81 -11.90 -1.83
C THR A 43 -1.57 -11.43 -0.58
N THR A 44 -2.89 -11.61 -0.58
CA THR A 44 -3.72 -11.35 0.62
C THR A 44 -3.25 -12.16 1.82
N LYS A 45 -2.82 -13.41 1.62
CA LYS A 45 -2.34 -14.27 2.70
C LYS A 45 -1.07 -13.71 3.33
N GLU A 46 -0.06 -13.40 2.51
CA GLU A 46 1.20 -12.82 3.00
C GLU A 46 0.96 -11.50 3.73
N PHE A 47 0.03 -10.68 3.24
CA PHE A 47 -0.34 -9.44 3.92
C PHE A 47 -0.96 -9.68 5.31
N VAL A 48 -1.88 -10.65 5.44
CA VAL A 48 -2.50 -10.99 6.72
C VAL A 48 -1.50 -11.61 7.68
N ASP A 49 -0.54 -12.38 7.18
CA ASP A 49 0.53 -12.99 8.00
C ASP A 49 1.51 -11.93 8.58
N LEU A 50 1.43 -10.65 8.17
CA LEU A 50 2.22 -9.52 8.68
C LEU A 50 1.55 -8.70 9.81
N LEU A 51 0.31 -9.04 10.18
CA LEU A 51 -0.46 -8.38 11.25
C LEU A 51 -0.25 -9.05 12.61
#